data_AF-A0A852NI46-F1
#
_entry.id   AF-A0A852NI46-F1
#
_cell.length_a   1.000
_cell.length_b   1.000
_cell.length_c   1.000
_cell.angle_alpha   90.00
_cell.angle_beta   90.00
_cell.angle_gamma   90.00
#
_symmetry.space_group_name_H-M   'P 1'
#
loop_
_entity.id
_entity.type
_entity.pdbx_description
1 polymer ?
#
loop_
_entity_poly.entity_id
_entity_poly.type
_entity_poly.pdbx_seq_one_letter_code
_entity_poly.pdbx_strand_id
1 'polypeptide(L)'
;ETTIMARKISYQQAINEALAQEMRRDPSVFIMGEDVAGGAGAPGDNDAWGGVLGVTKGLYHQFPGRVLDTPLSEIGYVGAAVGAATRGVRPVC
;
A
#
# COMPACT_ATOMS: atom_id res chain seq x y z
N GLU A 1 -34.76 -7.79 14.96
CA GLU A 1 -33.79 -8.15 13.91
C GLU A 1 -33.08 -6.89 13.46
N THR A 2 -31.78 -6.76 13.74
CA THR A 2 -30.97 -5.68 13.17
C THR A 2 -30.46 -6.16 11.83
N THR A 3 -31.09 -5.73 10.74
CA THR A 3 -30.58 -5.99 9.40
C THR A 3 -29.22 -5.31 9.27
N ILE A 4 -28.14 -6.10 9.26
CA ILE A 4 -26.82 -5.57 8.92
C ILE A 4 -26.88 -5.19 7.44
N MET A 5 -27.06 -3.90 7.18
CA MET A 5 -26.88 -3.34 5.84
C MET A 5 -25.41 -3.54 5.45
N ALA A 6 -25.15 -4.40 4.46
CA ALA A 6 -23.82 -4.57 3.92
C ALA A 6 -23.36 -3.24 3.30
N ARG A 7 -22.22 -2.72 3.75
CA ARG A 7 -21.66 -1.46 3.25
C ARG A 7 -21.22 -1.66 1.79
N LYS A 8 -21.76 -0.85 0.87
CA LYS A 8 -21.40 -0.87 -0.56
C LYS A 8 -20.23 0.08 -0.82
N ILE A 9 -19.07 -0.46 -1.16
CA ILE A 9 -17.86 0.27 -1.52
C ILE A 9 -17.25 -0.32 -2.79
N SER A 10 -16.38 0.43 -3.48
CA SER A 10 -15.64 -0.10 -4.62
C SER A 10 -14.57 -1.11 -4.17
N TYR A 11 -14.10 -1.97 -5.08
CA TYR A 11 -12.96 -2.85 -4.78
C TYR A 11 -11.70 -2.07 -4.40
N GLN A 12 -11.45 -0.94 -5.06
CA GLN A 12 -10.35 -0.02 -4.73
C GLN A 12 -10.43 0.43 -3.26
N GLN A 13 -11.61 0.88 -2.82
CA GLN A 13 -11.84 1.30 -1.43
C GLN A 13 -11.72 0.13 -0.44
N ALA A 14 -12.21 -1.05 -0.81
CA ALA A 14 -12.11 -2.24 0.04
C ALA A 14 -10.66 -2.67 0.26
N ILE A 15 -9.84 -2.68 -0.81
CA ILE A 15 -8.41 -3.01 -0.72
C ILE A 15 -7.66 -1.94 0.08
N ASN A 16 -7.89 -0.65 -0.21
CA ASN A 16 -7.29 0.46 0.55
C ASN A 16 -7.59 0.33 2.06
N GLU A 17 -8.85 0.07 2.41
CA GLU A 17 -9.27 -0.07 3.80
C GLU A 17 -8.61 -1.28 4.47
N ALA A 18 -8.53 -2.42 3.79
CA ALA A 18 -7.87 -3.62 4.30
C ALA A 18 -6.37 -3.37 4.55
N LEU A 19 -5.68 -2.71 3.61
CA LEU A 19 -4.28 -2.33 3.76
C LEU A 19 -4.09 -1.40 4.97
N ALA A 20 -4.92 -0.36 5.10
CA ALA A 20 -4.85 0.57 6.23
C ALA A 20 -5.15 -0.10 7.57
N GLN A 21 -6.06 -1.08 7.62
CA GLN A 21 -6.35 -1.86 8.82
C GLN A 21 -5.15 -2.71 9.22
N GLU A 22 -4.55 -3.46 8.30
CA GLU A 22 -3.40 -4.30 8.59
C GLU A 22 -2.14 -3.49 8.93
N MET A 23 -1.89 -2.37 8.24
CA MET A 23 -0.77 -1.48 8.55
C MET A 23 -0.88 -0.81 9.93
N ARG A 24 -2.11 -0.55 10.41
CA ARG A 24 -2.35 -0.09 11.79
C ARG A 24 -2.18 -1.22 12.80
N ARG A 25 -2.66 -2.42 12.48
CA ARG A 25 -2.62 -3.59 13.35
C ARG A 25 -1.20 -4.09 13.58
N ASP A 26 -0.38 -4.10 12.53
CA ASP A 26 0.95 -4.68 12.54
C ASP A 26 1.98 -3.69 11.98
N PRO A 27 2.92 -3.19 12.81
CA PRO A 27 3.95 -2.25 12.36
C PRO A 27 4.96 -2.86 11.39
N SER A 28 5.02 -4.18 11.27
CA SER A 28 5.90 -4.88 10.34
C SER A 28 5.38 -4.90 8.90
N VAL A 29 4.11 -4.56 8.68
CA VAL A 29 3.50 -4.50 7.34
C VAL A 29 3.98 -3.25 6.60
N PHE A 30 4.32 -3.35 5.32
CA PHE A 30 4.56 -2.16 4.51
C PHE A 30 4.23 -2.47 3.06
N ILE A 31 3.94 -1.43 2.29
CA ILE A 31 3.60 -1.55 0.87
C ILE A 31 4.84 -1.22 0.06
N MET A 32 5.13 -2.02 -0.95
CA MET A 32 6.19 -1.73 -1.91
C MET A 32 5.78 -2.17 -3.32
N GLY A 33 6.12 -1.38 -4.32
CA GLY A 33 5.85 -1.70 -5.72
C GLY A 33 6.04 -0.51 -6.63
N GLU A 34 5.64 -0.64 -7.89
CA GLU A 34 5.74 0.44 -8.88
C GLU A 34 4.59 1.43 -8.69
N ASP A 35 4.93 2.71 -8.56
CA ASP A 35 4.01 3.85 -8.43
C ASP A 35 2.97 3.71 -7.30
N VAL A 36 3.26 2.93 -6.25
CA VAL A 36 2.35 2.70 -5.10
C VAL A 36 2.23 3.91 -4.18
N ALA A 37 3.22 4.79 -4.08
CA ALA A 37 2.99 6.13 -3.53
C ALA A 37 2.31 7.01 -4.59
N GLY A 38 2.77 6.88 -5.84
CA GLY A 38 2.15 7.46 -7.02
C GLY A 38 2.72 8.82 -7.43
N GLY A 39 3.65 9.37 -6.68
CA GLY A 39 4.31 10.65 -7.01
C GLY A 39 5.79 10.71 -6.68
N ALA A 40 6.44 9.61 -6.27
CA ALA A 40 7.84 9.67 -5.85
C ALA A 40 8.75 10.16 -6.99
N GLY A 41 9.61 11.12 -6.66
CA GLY A 41 10.56 11.70 -7.61
C GLY A 41 9.95 12.73 -8.60
N ALA A 42 8.63 12.91 -8.61
CA ALA A 42 7.97 13.98 -9.35
C ALA A 42 7.84 15.26 -8.51
N PRO A 43 7.75 16.45 -9.13
CA PRO A 43 7.35 17.66 -8.41
C PRO A 43 5.93 17.51 -7.85
N GLY A 44 5.70 17.95 -6.60
CA GLY A 44 4.37 17.97 -5.99
C GLY A 44 4.23 17.03 -4.79
N ASP A 45 3.04 16.44 -4.64
CA ASP A 45 2.74 15.51 -3.54
C ASP A 45 3.16 14.08 -3.91
N ASN A 46 3.88 13.41 -3.00
CA ASN A 46 4.27 12.01 -3.17
C ASN A 46 3.08 11.05 -3.22
N ASP A 47 1.93 11.43 -2.67
CA ASP A 47 0.66 10.69 -2.73
C ASP A 47 -0.29 11.23 -3.81
N ALA A 48 0.22 11.87 -4.87
CA ALA A 48 -0.61 12.55 -5.88
C ALA A 48 -1.72 11.65 -6.44
N TRP A 49 -1.42 10.37 -6.71
CA TRP A 49 -2.36 9.41 -7.27
C TRP A 49 -2.70 8.26 -6.33
N GLY A 50 -1.80 7.89 -5.41
CA GLY A 50 -2.01 6.77 -4.50
C GLY A 50 -2.09 5.44 -5.25
N GLY A 51 -1.10 5.13 -6.07
CA GLY A 51 -1.17 4.02 -7.02
C GLY A 51 -1.73 4.44 -8.38
N VAL A 52 -1.32 3.76 -9.45
CA VAL A 52 -1.90 3.94 -10.80
C VAL A 52 -3.40 3.66 -10.85
N LEU A 53 -3.91 2.85 -9.91
CA LEU A 53 -5.34 2.57 -9.73
C LEU A 53 -5.94 3.28 -8.52
N GLY A 54 -5.25 4.20 -7.85
CA GLY A 54 -5.74 4.91 -6.65
C GLY A 54 -6.00 4.04 -5.41
N VAL A 55 -5.49 2.80 -5.40
CA VAL A 55 -5.71 1.82 -4.32
C VAL A 55 -5.00 2.21 -3.02
N THR A 56 -3.88 2.90 -3.08
CA THR A 56 -3.05 3.26 -1.92
C THR A 56 -3.15 4.73 -1.54
N LYS A 57 -4.12 5.45 -2.13
CA LYS A 57 -4.40 6.86 -1.85
C LYS A 57 -4.57 7.11 -0.36
N GLY A 58 -3.88 8.14 0.14
CA GLY A 58 -3.87 8.56 1.54
C GLY A 58 -2.92 7.76 2.44
N LEU A 59 -2.47 6.58 2.01
CA LEU A 59 -1.68 5.69 2.87
C LEU A 59 -0.26 6.20 3.07
N TYR A 60 0.33 6.88 2.09
CA TYR A 60 1.68 7.44 2.20
C TYR A 60 1.78 8.43 3.38
N HIS A 61 0.81 9.34 3.51
CA HIS A 61 0.75 10.32 4.59
C HIS A 61 0.34 9.67 5.92
N GLN A 62 -0.56 8.67 5.88
CA GLN A 62 -1.00 7.97 7.08
C GLN A 62 0.09 7.07 7.68
N PHE A 63 0.97 6.50 6.86
CA PHE A 63 2.05 5.60 7.26
C PHE A 63 3.40 6.03 6.69
N PRO A 64 3.99 7.14 7.21
CA PRO A 64 5.25 7.67 6.70
C PRO A 64 6.36 6.60 6.69
N GLY A 65 7.01 6.44 5.54
CA GLY A 65 8.10 5.47 5.36
C GLY A 65 7.68 4.01 5.19
N ARG A 66 6.37 3.72 5.05
CA ARG A 66 5.84 2.34 4.87
C ARG A 66 5.03 2.15 3.58
N VAL A 67 5.05 3.14 2.67
CA VAL A 67 4.54 3.03 1.29
C VAL A 67 5.67 3.46 0.38
N LEU A 68 6.29 2.50 -0.30
CA LEU A 68 7.59 2.68 -0.95
C LEU A 68 7.53 2.36 -2.43
N ASP A 69 7.88 3.34 -3.26
CA ASP A 69 8.06 3.10 -4.70
C ASP A 69 9.35 2.29 -4.95
N THR A 70 9.29 1.38 -5.92
CA THR A 70 10.40 0.52 -6.32
C THR A 70 10.85 0.82 -7.74
N PRO A 71 12.09 0.43 -8.15
CA PRO A 71 12.48 0.43 -9.55
C PRO A 71 11.52 -0.41 -10.40
N LEU A 72 11.43 -0.07 -11.69
CA LEU A 72 10.60 -0.75 -12.70
C LEU A 72 11.17 -2.14 -13.02
N SER A 73 10.94 -3.11 -12.13
CA SER A 73 11.47 -4.47 -12.20
C SER A 73 10.76 -5.41 -11.22
N GLU A 74 9.84 -6.21 -11.74
CA GLU A 74 9.01 -7.13 -10.97
C GLU A 74 9.84 -8.18 -10.25
N ILE A 75 10.81 -8.79 -10.94
CA ILE A 75 11.72 -9.75 -10.33
C ILE A 75 12.54 -9.09 -9.21
N GLY A 76 12.94 -7.83 -9.39
CA GLY A 76 13.73 -7.07 -8.43
C GLY A 76 12.97 -6.85 -7.12
N TYR A 77 11.79 -6.21 -7.19
CA TYR A 77 11.06 -5.88 -5.98
C TYR A 77 10.38 -7.10 -5.33
N VAL A 78 9.97 -8.11 -6.10
CA VAL A 78 9.49 -9.38 -5.53
C VAL A 78 10.62 -10.10 -4.78
N GLY A 79 11.84 -10.14 -5.33
CA GLY A 79 12.99 -10.70 -4.64
C GLY A 79 13.33 -9.96 -3.34
N ALA A 80 13.26 -8.62 -3.37
CA ALA A 80 13.43 -7.79 -2.18
C ALA A 80 12.33 -8.05 -1.13
N ALA A 81 11.07 -8.22 -1.55
CA ALA A 81 9.96 -8.56 -0.67
C ALA A 81 10.18 -9.93 0.00
N VAL A 82 10.64 -10.95 -0.74
CA VAL A 82 11.00 -12.25 -0.16
C VAL A 82 12.11 -12.08 0.89
N GLY A 83 13.18 -11.37 0.56
CA GLY A 83 14.27 -11.09 1.50
C GLY A 83 13.79 -10.38 2.77
N ALA A 84 12.96 -9.35 2.62
CA ALA A 84 12.34 -8.63 3.73
C ALA A 84 11.47 -9.57 4.59
N ALA A 85 10.65 -10.43 3.97
CA ALA A 85 9.85 -11.42 4.67
C ALA A 85 10.69 -12.38 5.54
N THR A 86 11.85 -12.83 5.05
CA THR A 86 12.76 -13.68 5.84
C THR A 86 13.37 -12.98 7.06
N ARG A 87 13.40 -11.63 7.07
CA ARG A 87 13.86 -10.80 8.19
C ARG A 87 12.73 -10.47 9.19
N GLY A 88 11.52 -10.99 8.97
CA GLY A 88 10.39 -10.86 9.89
C GLY A 88 9.51 -9.63 9.66
N VAL A 89 9.72 -8.87 8.58
CA VAL A 89 8.77 -7.84 8.14
C VAL A 89 7.78 -8.42 7.13
N ARG A 90 6.68 -7.72 6.84
CA ARG A 90 5.54 -8.24 6.07
C ARG A 90 5.25 -7.32 4.86
N PRO A 91 6.07 -7.40 3.80
CA PRO A 91 5.81 -6.62 2.60
C PRO A 91 4.50 -7.05 1.93
N VAL A 92 3.77 -6.07 1.42
CA VAL A 92 2.64 -6.24 0.50
C VAL A 92 3.07 -5.61 -0.83
N CYS A 93 3.30 -6.44 -1.84
CA CYS A 93 3.72 -6.07 -3.19
C CYS A 93 2.76 -6.64 -4.24
#